data_AF-G9NWD3-F1
#
_entry.id   AF-G9NWD3-F1
#
_cell.length_a   1.000
_cell.length_b   1.000
_cell.length_c   1.000
_cell.angle_alpha   90.00
_cell.angle_beta   90.00
_cell.angle_gamma   90.00
#
_symmetry.space_group_name_H-M   'P 1'
#
loop_
_entity.id
_entity.type
_entity.pdbx_description
1 polymer ?
#
loop_
_entity_poly.entity_id
_entity_poly.type
_entity_poly.pdbx_seq_one_letter_code
_entity_poly.pdbx_strand_id
1 'polypeptide(L)'
;MLRQVKPRNARSKRALEKREPKAIENPKTCLFLRGNNCSQVVQDAMNDFFSMRQPLSKKFTKKNPIHPFEDAASIEFFSEKNDASLFVFGSTQKKRPHALTFIRTFGHKVLDMLELYLDQESYRSITQFKTKKFAIGMRPMVLFAGSAFESPVPNEYTLAKSFFMDFFRGDTADKIDVEGLQYIVSIAAEDTAGEGDAKPAIHLRVYLISTKRSGQKLPRVEVEEIGPRMDLRVGRMREADEAMLKEAMRKARGTEEKTKKNVSMDSMGDKLGRVHLGKQDLSQMQTRKMKGLKRSRDDAAEADDVVEVDDSKRAKK
;
A
#
# COMPACT_ATOMS: atom_id res chain seq x y z
N MET A 1 -18.76 -5.52 -27.00
CA MET A 1 -18.78 -4.05 -26.80
C MET A 1 -19.93 -3.72 -25.87
N LEU A 2 -19.66 -3.25 -24.64
CA LEU A 2 -20.69 -2.75 -23.74
C LEU A 2 -21.37 -1.53 -24.39
N ARG A 3 -22.70 -1.48 -24.35
CA ARG A 3 -23.51 -0.41 -24.95
C ARG A 3 -23.11 0.93 -24.33
N GLN A 4 -22.45 1.79 -25.12
CA GLN A 4 -22.02 3.10 -24.66
C GLN A 4 -23.26 3.98 -24.40
N VAL A 5 -23.53 4.27 -23.12
CA VAL A 5 -24.69 5.08 -22.72
C VAL A 5 -24.40 6.54 -23.09
N LYS A 6 -25.01 7.03 -24.18
CA LYS A 6 -24.87 8.42 -24.59
C LYS A 6 -25.49 9.34 -23.52
N PRO A 7 -24.74 10.27 -22.90
CA PRO A 7 -25.28 11.14 -21.88
C PRO A 7 -26.34 12.08 -22.46
N ARG A 8 -27.45 12.25 -21.75
CA ARG A 8 -28.55 13.15 -22.17
C ARG A 8 -28.24 14.63 -21.94
N ASN A 9 -27.41 14.95 -20.93
CA ASN A 9 -27.02 16.33 -20.60
C ASN A 9 -25.59 16.39 -20.00
N ALA A 10 -25.07 17.60 -19.83
CA ALA A 10 -23.72 17.84 -19.31
C ALA A 10 -23.51 17.34 -17.87
N ARG A 11 -24.58 17.26 -17.04
CA ARG A 11 -24.50 16.71 -15.68
C ARG A 11 -24.27 15.20 -15.71
N SER A 12 -25.01 14.49 -16.57
CA SER A 12 -24.84 13.05 -16.79
C SER A 12 -23.49 12.73 -17.43
N LYS A 13 -23.01 13.56 -18.37
CA LYS A 13 -21.68 13.41 -18.98
C LYS A 13 -20.58 13.46 -17.91
N ARG A 14 -20.56 14.49 -17.07
CA ARG A 14 -19.60 14.63 -15.95
C ARG A 14 -19.65 13.45 -14.98
N ALA A 15 -20.84 12.90 -14.72
CA ALA A 15 -21.00 11.74 -13.86
C ALA A 15 -20.41 10.46 -14.47
N LEU A 16 -20.54 10.27 -15.78
CA LEU A 16 -19.93 9.14 -16.50
C LEU A 16 -18.40 9.30 -16.58
N GLU A 17 -17.90 10.47 -16.97
CA GLU A 17 -16.46 10.78 -17.01
C GLU A 17 -15.77 10.60 -15.64
N LYS A 18 -16.49 10.87 -14.54
CA LYS A 18 -15.96 10.63 -13.19
C LYS A 18 -15.71 9.14 -12.90
N ARG A 19 -16.54 8.26 -13.47
CA ARG A 19 -16.52 6.79 -13.28
C ARG A 19 -15.60 6.08 -14.27
N GLU A 20 -15.23 6.73 -15.36
CA GLU A 20 -14.33 6.14 -16.35
C GLU A 20 -12.95 5.83 -15.74
N PRO A 21 -12.25 4.79 -16.24
CA PRO A 21 -10.90 4.45 -15.77
C PRO A 21 -9.92 5.61 -15.94
N LYS A 22 -9.04 5.80 -14.95
CA LYS A 22 -8.05 6.89 -14.92
C LYS A 22 -6.66 6.36 -14.63
N ALA A 23 -5.64 7.03 -15.15
CA ALA A 23 -4.24 6.71 -14.83
C ALA A 23 -3.90 7.02 -13.36
N ILE A 24 -4.44 8.13 -12.83
CA ILE A 24 -4.44 8.46 -11.41
C ILE A 24 -5.87 8.24 -10.91
N GLU A 25 -6.04 7.19 -10.12
CA GLU A 25 -7.35 6.76 -9.64
C GLU A 25 -7.96 7.76 -8.65
N ASN A 26 -9.30 7.81 -8.59
CA ASN A 26 -9.98 8.51 -7.51
C ASN A 26 -9.88 7.68 -6.20
N PRO A 27 -10.10 8.30 -5.03
CA PRO A 27 -10.20 7.56 -3.78
C PRO A 27 -11.35 6.54 -3.81
N LYS A 28 -11.11 5.36 -3.24
CA LYS A 28 -12.08 4.25 -3.28
C LYS A 28 -13.29 4.53 -2.41
N THR A 29 -14.50 4.47 -2.97
CA THR A 29 -15.74 4.58 -2.19
C THR A 29 -16.09 3.25 -1.54
N CYS A 30 -16.43 3.27 -0.24
CA CYS A 30 -16.91 2.09 0.48
C CYS A 30 -18.43 2.07 0.62
N LEU A 31 -19.07 0.94 0.28
CA LEU A 31 -20.50 0.73 0.48
C LEU A 31 -20.76 -0.21 1.66
N PHE A 32 -21.53 0.28 2.64
CA PHE A 32 -21.95 -0.49 3.80
C PHE A 32 -23.32 -1.11 3.57
N LEU A 33 -23.40 -2.45 3.64
CA LEU A 33 -24.59 -3.23 3.37
C LEU A 33 -24.98 -4.09 4.57
N ARG A 34 -26.26 -4.07 4.95
CA ARG A 34 -26.81 -4.92 6.01
C ARG A 34 -27.45 -6.17 5.40
N GLY A 35 -27.07 -7.35 5.89
CA GLY A 35 -27.74 -8.62 5.57
C GLY A 35 -29.15 -8.73 6.18
N ASN A 36 -29.86 -9.81 5.88
CA ASN A 36 -31.18 -10.08 6.50
C ASN A 36 -31.10 -10.14 8.03
N ASN A 37 -30.12 -10.90 8.52
CA ASN A 37 -29.82 -11.05 9.94
C ASN A 37 -28.50 -10.35 10.23
N CYS A 38 -28.55 -9.32 11.06
CA CYS A 38 -27.38 -8.55 11.47
C CYS A 38 -27.67 -7.99 12.86
N SER A 39 -26.83 -8.36 13.83
CA SER A 39 -26.97 -7.95 15.23
C SER A 39 -26.80 -6.44 15.39
N GLN A 40 -27.21 -5.90 16.53
CA GLN A 40 -26.98 -4.48 16.82
C GLN A 40 -25.49 -4.16 16.90
N VAL A 41 -24.70 -5.01 17.56
CA VAL A 41 -23.24 -4.91 17.68
C VAL A 41 -22.56 -4.75 16.33
N VAL A 42 -22.92 -5.56 15.33
CA VAL A 42 -22.35 -5.45 13.97
C VAL A 42 -22.79 -4.16 13.28
N GLN A 43 -24.05 -3.75 13.46
CA GLN A 43 -24.54 -2.50 12.88
C GLN A 43 -23.83 -1.28 13.46
N ASP A 44 -23.53 -1.30 14.76
CA ASP A 44 -22.77 -0.26 15.45
C ASP A 44 -21.31 -0.27 14.97
N ALA A 45 -20.68 -1.43 14.83
CA ALA A 45 -19.33 -1.52 14.27
C ALA A 45 -19.27 -1.01 12.82
N MET A 46 -20.28 -1.33 12.00
CA MET A 46 -20.41 -0.77 10.65
C MET A 46 -20.63 0.75 10.68
N ASN A 47 -21.34 1.30 11.67
CA ASN A 47 -21.50 2.75 11.85
C ASN A 47 -20.17 3.42 12.19
N ASP A 48 -19.36 2.78 13.01
CA ASP A 48 -18.05 3.31 13.40
C ASP A 48 -17.08 3.31 12.21
N PHE A 49 -17.00 2.21 11.45
CA PHE A 49 -16.24 2.19 10.19
C PHE A 49 -16.76 3.19 9.16
N PHE A 50 -18.09 3.38 9.06
CA PHE A 50 -18.68 4.37 8.18
C PHE A 50 -18.26 5.80 8.58
N SER A 51 -18.30 6.11 9.87
CA SER A 51 -17.87 7.42 10.40
C SER A 51 -16.40 7.68 10.11
N MET A 52 -15.53 6.68 10.31
CA MET A 52 -14.09 6.79 10.03
C MET A 52 -13.76 6.96 8.54
N ARG A 53 -14.62 6.50 7.62
CA ARG A 53 -14.37 6.55 6.17
C ARG A 53 -15.05 7.75 5.49
N GLN A 54 -15.83 8.56 6.20
CA GLN A 54 -16.43 9.77 5.63
C GLN A 54 -15.35 10.72 5.07
N PRO A 55 -15.55 11.35 3.90
CA PRO A 55 -16.77 11.33 3.06
C PRO A 55 -16.81 10.19 2.01
N LEU A 56 -15.84 9.30 2.00
CA LEU A 56 -15.64 8.24 0.99
C LEU A 56 -16.48 6.99 1.27
N SER A 57 -17.66 7.14 1.86
CA SER A 57 -18.52 6.03 2.24
C SER A 57 -20.00 6.30 2.05
N LYS A 58 -20.73 5.26 1.63
CA LYS A 58 -22.19 5.23 1.50
C LYS A 58 -22.73 4.10 2.36
N LYS A 59 -23.87 4.30 3.02
CA LYS A 59 -24.50 3.27 3.86
C LYS A 59 -25.94 3.05 3.44
N PHE A 60 -26.31 1.78 3.26
CA PHE A 60 -27.70 1.38 3.06
C PHE A 60 -28.31 0.91 4.38
N THR A 61 -29.54 1.33 4.63
CA THR A 61 -30.31 0.98 5.83
C THR A 61 -31.20 -0.25 5.60
N LYS A 62 -31.66 -0.47 4.37
CA LYS A 62 -32.49 -1.62 3.99
C LYS A 62 -31.69 -2.93 4.11
N LYS A 63 -32.36 -3.98 4.56
CA LYS A 63 -31.84 -5.35 4.58
C LYS A 63 -31.70 -5.90 3.17
N ASN A 64 -30.60 -6.59 2.90
CA ASN A 64 -30.33 -7.21 1.60
C ASN A 64 -30.07 -8.71 1.81
N PRO A 65 -30.83 -9.60 1.14
CA PRO A 65 -30.66 -11.05 1.24
C PRO A 65 -29.47 -11.53 0.39
N ILE A 66 -28.25 -11.11 0.76
CA ILE A 66 -27.02 -11.42 0.01
C ILE A 66 -26.22 -12.46 0.78
N HIS A 67 -25.66 -13.42 0.04
CA HIS A 67 -24.75 -14.44 0.53
C HIS A 67 -23.43 -14.34 -0.24
N PRO A 68 -22.47 -13.47 0.19
CA PRO A 68 -21.33 -13.08 -0.66
C PRO A 68 -20.45 -14.23 -1.16
N PHE A 69 -20.33 -15.30 -0.38
CA PHE A 69 -19.53 -16.49 -0.72
C PHE A 69 -20.28 -17.50 -1.60
N GLU A 70 -21.58 -17.31 -1.84
CA GLU A 70 -22.40 -18.20 -2.67
C GLU A 70 -22.69 -17.53 -4.02
N ASP A 71 -23.09 -16.25 -4.00
CA ASP A 71 -23.35 -15.47 -5.21
C ASP A 71 -22.80 -14.05 -5.09
N ALA A 72 -21.99 -13.66 -6.08
CA ALA A 72 -21.37 -12.35 -6.19
C ALA A 72 -22.24 -11.33 -6.97
N ALA A 73 -23.23 -11.77 -7.76
CA ALA A 73 -23.95 -10.92 -8.71
C ALA A 73 -24.57 -9.68 -8.07
N SER A 74 -25.13 -9.83 -6.87
CA SER A 74 -25.68 -8.69 -6.12
C SER A 74 -24.62 -7.66 -5.73
N ILE A 75 -23.43 -8.09 -5.31
CA ILE A 75 -22.32 -7.21 -4.93
C ILE A 75 -21.79 -6.47 -6.16
N GLU A 76 -21.63 -7.18 -7.28
CA GLU A 76 -21.20 -6.60 -8.56
C GLU A 76 -22.20 -5.54 -9.06
N PHE A 77 -23.50 -5.86 -9.01
CA PHE A 77 -24.57 -4.92 -9.32
C PHE A 77 -24.52 -3.66 -8.44
N PHE A 78 -24.32 -3.82 -7.13
CA PHE A 78 -24.19 -2.68 -6.23
C PHE A 78 -22.93 -1.86 -6.50
N SER A 79 -21.83 -2.50 -6.92
CA SER A 79 -20.58 -1.82 -7.30
C SER A 79 -20.79 -0.91 -8.48
N GLU A 80 -21.32 -1.44 -9.58
CA GLU A 80 -21.56 -0.69 -10.82
C GLU A 80 -22.56 0.45 -10.59
N LYS A 81 -23.64 0.18 -9.85
CA LYS A 81 -24.68 1.18 -9.57
C LYS A 81 -24.15 2.34 -8.73
N ASN A 82 -23.40 2.04 -7.67
CA ASN A 82 -22.95 3.03 -6.70
C ASN A 82 -21.57 3.61 -6.98
N ASP A 83 -20.84 3.07 -7.97
CA ASP A 83 -19.43 3.36 -8.20
C ASP A 83 -18.61 3.19 -6.91
N ALA A 84 -18.71 1.98 -6.34
CA ALA A 84 -18.07 1.61 -5.09
C ALA A 84 -17.19 0.39 -5.28
N SER A 85 -15.92 0.48 -4.88
CA SER A 85 -14.93 -0.58 -5.03
C SER A 85 -14.67 -1.36 -3.74
N LEU A 86 -15.02 -0.78 -2.59
CA LEU A 86 -14.94 -1.41 -1.27
C LEU A 86 -16.33 -1.68 -0.73
N PHE A 87 -16.50 -2.79 -0.01
CA PHE A 87 -17.74 -3.10 0.70
C PHE A 87 -17.43 -3.62 2.09
N VAL A 88 -18.34 -3.29 3.00
CA VAL A 88 -18.45 -3.93 4.31
C VAL A 88 -19.87 -4.46 4.44
N PHE A 89 -20.00 -5.78 4.47
CA PHE A 89 -21.27 -6.47 4.62
C PHE A 89 -21.40 -7.05 6.03
N GLY A 90 -22.40 -6.59 6.78
CA GLY A 90 -22.67 -7.07 8.13
C GLY A 90 -23.71 -8.18 8.13
N SER A 91 -23.39 -9.31 8.77
CA SER A 91 -24.33 -10.42 8.97
C SER A 91 -24.12 -11.13 10.31
N THR A 92 -25.10 -11.93 10.74
CA THR A 92 -25.01 -12.72 11.98
C THR A 92 -25.74 -14.03 11.82
N GLN A 93 -25.06 -15.14 12.12
CA GLN A 93 -25.59 -16.51 12.08
C GLN A 93 -25.01 -17.33 13.25
N LYS A 94 -25.64 -18.43 13.65
CA LYS A 94 -25.15 -19.28 14.76
C LYS A 94 -23.70 -19.75 14.55
N LYS A 95 -23.37 -20.21 13.33
CA LYS A 95 -22.01 -20.65 12.97
C LYS A 95 -21.01 -19.50 12.80
N ARG A 96 -21.52 -18.29 12.52
CA ARG A 96 -20.75 -17.08 12.20
C ARG A 96 -21.35 -15.89 12.93
N PRO A 97 -21.19 -15.83 14.25
CA PRO A 97 -21.71 -14.70 15.03
C PRO A 97 -20.97 -13.44 14.62
N HIS A 98 -21.69 -12.32 14.59
CA HIS A 98 -21.17 -10.97 14.40
C HIS A 98 -20.16 -10.79 13.24
N ALA A 99 -20.48 -11.31 12.06
CA ALA A 99 -19.60 -11.30 10.91
C ALA A 99 -19.61 -9.95 10.15
N LEU A 100 -18.41 -9.41 9.93
CA LEU A 100 -18.12 -8.34 8.99
C LEU A 100 -17.37 -8.94 7.79
N THR A 101 -18.00 -8.95 6.62
CA THR A 101 -17.37 -9.39 5.38
C THR A 101 -16.85 -8.17 4.62
N PHE A 102 -15.54 -8.07 4.49
CA PHE A 102 -14.86 -7.09 3.66
C PHE A 102 -14.72 -7.64 2.24
N ILE A 103 -15.07 -6.83 1.23
CA ILE A 103 -15.04 -7.24 -0.17
C ILE A 103 -14.43 -6.11 -1.00
N ARG A 104 -13.48 -6.46 -1.87
CA ARG A 104 -13.00 -5.56 -2.92
C ARG A 104 -13.54 -5.99 -4.26
N THR A 105 -13.71 -5.00 -5.14
CA THR A 105 -14.02 -5.24 -6.54
C THR A 105 -12.98 -4.59 -7.44
N PHE A 106 -12.74 -5.20 -8.58
CA PHE A 106 -11.91 -4.70 -9.67
C PHE A 106 -12.75 -4.76 -10.96
N GLY A 107 -12.91 -3.63 -11.67
CA GLY A 107 -13.79 -3.56 -12.83
C GLY A 107 -15.24 -3.98 -12.53
N HIS A 108 -15.74 -3.65 -11.33
CA HIS A 108 -17.06 -4.08 -10.80
C HIS A 108 -17.26 -5.59 -10.64
N LYS A 109 -16.19 -6.39 -10.75
CA LYS A 109 -16.18 -7.82 -10.41
C LYS A 109 -15.52 -8.04 -9.07
N VAL A 110 -15.97 -9.03 -8.32
CA VAL A 110 -15.35 -9.35 -7.02
C VAL A 110 -13.90 -9.76 -7.23
N LEU A 111 -12.99 -9.06 -6.54
CA LEU A 111 -11.57 -9.37 -6.53
C LEU A 111 -11.27 -10.38 -5.41
N ASP A 112 -11.50 -10.00 -4.16
CA ASP A 112 -11.25 -10.83 -2.99
C ASP A 112 -12.24 -10.53 -1.85
N MET A 113 -12.33 -11.46 -0.90
CA MET A 113 -13.21 -11.35 0.27
C MET A 113 -12.51 -11.83 1.55
N LEU A 114 -12.84 -11.20 2.67
CA LEU A 114 -12.38 -11.61 4.00
C LEU A 114 -13.51 -11.45 5.02
N GLU A 115 -13.81 -12.51 5.78
CA GLU A 115 -14.68 -12.42 6.96
C GLU A 115 -13.87 -12.17 8.22
N LEU A 116 -14.33 -11.22 9.02
CA LEU A 116 -13.85 -10.93 10.36
C LEU A 116 -15.04 -11.01 11.32
N TYR A 117 -14.94 -11.88 12.32
CA TYR A 117 -15.98 -12.06 13.33
C TYR A 117 -15.66 -11.18 14.53
N LEU A 118 -16.54 -10.22 14.80
CA LEU A 118 -16.39 -9.29 15.89
C LEU A 118 -16.73 -9.98 17.22
N ASP A 119 -15.81 -9.90 18.17
CA ASP A 119 -16.10 -10.27 19.54
C ASP A 119 -16.98 -9.20 20.22
N GLN A 120 -18.10 -9.63 20.77
CA GLN A 120 -19.09 -8.76 21.39
C GLN A 120 -18.61 -8.23 22.76
N GLU A 121 -17.84 -9.01 23.50
CA GLU A 121 -17.47 -8.67 24.89
C GLU A 121 -16.45 -7.54 24.95
N SER A 122 -15.45 -7.61 24.07
CA SER A 122 -14.40 -6.58 23.91
C SER A 122 -14.87 -5.33 23.16
N TYR A 123 -15.91 -5.43 22.33
CA TYR A 123 -16.34 -4.33 21.48
C TYR A 123 -16.77 -3.09 22.27
N ARG A 124 -16.18 -1.94 21.95
CA ARG A 124 -16.61 -0.63 22.45
C ARG A 124 -16.72 0.33 21.26
N SER A 125 -17.90 0.92 21.09
CA SER A 125 -18.14 1.89 20.01
C SER A 125 -17.43 3.22 20.28
N ILE A 126 -17.13 3.98 19.23
CA ILE A 126 -16.62 5.37 19.30
C ILE A 126 -17.43 6.22 20.29
N THR A 127 -18.75 6.04 20.30
CA THR A 127 -19.69 6.80 21.13
C THR A 127 -19.55 6.56 22.63
N GLN A 128 -19.00 5.42 23.03
CA GLN A 128 -18.82 5.06 24.44
C GLN A 128 -17.60 5.73 25.07
N PHE A 129 -16.64 6.16 24.26
CA PHE A 129 -15.45 6.89 24.72
C PHE A 129 -15.78 8.38 24.83
N LYS A 130 -15.80 8.91 26.05
CA LYS A 130 -16.07 10.34 26.35
C LYS A 130 -14.82 11.21 26.17
N THR A 131 -14.25 11.16 24.96
CA THR A 131 -12.97 11.79 24.61
C THR A 131 -13.13 12.66 23.37
N LYS A 132 -12.19 13.58 23.13
CA LYS A 132 -12.17 14.39 21.91
C LYS A 132 -12.01 13.47 20.69
N LYS A 133 -12.77 13.73 19.63
CA LYS A 133 -12.73 12.95 18.38
C LYS A 133 -11.94 13.68 17.30
N PHE A 134 -11.47 12.93 16.30
CA PHE A 134 -10.79 13.46 15.12
C PHE A 134 -11.80 14.16 14.19
N ALA A 135 -11.31 15.08 13.37
CA ALA A 135 -12.12 15.73 12.35
C ALA A 135 -12.44 14.78 11.18
N ILE A 136 -13.65 14.89 10.62
CA ILE A 136 -14.09 14.06 9.49
C ILE A 136 -13.20 14.30 8.26
N GLY A 137 -12.82 13.21 7.58
CA GLY A 137 -12.02 13.27 6.35
C GLY A 137 -10.51 13.41 6.56
N MET A 138 -10.03 13.42 7.80
CA MET A 138 -8.59 13.37 8.09
C MET A 138 -8.00 12.00 7.73
N ARG A 139 -6.75 11.99 7.26
CA ARG A 139 -6.05 10.73 6.94
C ARG A 139 -5.46 10.14 8.23
N PRO A 140 -5.82 8.90 8.61
CA PRO A 140 -5.21 8.25 9.76
C PRO A 140 -3.75 7.88 9.50
N MET A 141 -2.95 7.89 10.55
CA MET A 141 -1.76 7.04 10.58
C MET A 141 -2.21 5.59 10.83
N VAL A 142 -1.53 4.63 10.19
CA VAL A 142 -1.86 3.21 10.35
C VAL A 142 -0.62 2.47 10.84
N LEU A 143 -0.78 1.74 11.94
CA LEU A 143 0.25 0.90 12.53
C LEU A 143 -0.19 -0.56 12.44
N PHE A 144 0.64 -1.41 11.83
CA PHE A 144 0.50 -2.86 11.92
C PHE A 144 1.56 -3.40 12.88
N ALA A 145 1.13 -4.15 13.89
CA ALA A 145 2.01 -4.78 14.86
C ALA A 145 1.80 -6.30 14.87
N GLY A 146 2.88 -7.08 14.80
CA GLY A 146 2.86 -8.54 14.76
C GLY A 146 3.36 -9.10 13.43
N SER A 147 4.08 -10.23 13.49
CA SER A 147 4.72 -10.84 12.32
C SER A 147 3.72 -11.56 11.40
N ALA A 148 2.53 -11.90 11.92
CA ALA A 148 1.45 -12.53 11.15
C ALA A 148 1.08 -11.77 9.88
N PHE A 149 1.23 -10.44 9.87
CA PHE A 149 0.94 -9.57 8.73
C PHE A 149 2.02 -9.56 7.63
N GLU A 150 3.17 -10.19 7.86
CA GLU A 150 4.35 -10.11 6.99
C GLU A 150 4.72 -11.45 6.34
N SER A 151 3.80 -12.42 6.40
CA SER A 151 3.98 -13.70 5.71
C SER A 151 4.26 -13.51 4.22
N PRO A 152 5.27 -14.20 3.65
CA PRO A 152 5.55 -14.17 2.21
C PRO A 152 4.46 -14.89 1.39
N VAL A 153 3.71 -15.79 2.02
CA VAL A 153 2.59 -16.51 1.40
C VAL A 153 1.28 -15.79 1.76
N PRO A 154 0.40 -15.53 0.77
CA PRO A 154 -0.92 -14.98 1.03
C PRO A 154 -1.70 -15.83 2.04
N ASN A 155 -2.23 -15.17 3.05
CA ASN A 155 -3.10 -15.72 4.09
C ASN A 155 -4.08 -14.65 4.56
N GLU A 156 -4.96 -14.98 5.51
CA GLU A 156 -5.98 -14.05 5.98
C GLU A 156 -5.41 -12.77 6.61
N TYR A 157 -4.26 -12.83 7.27
CA TYR A 157 -3.62 -11.68 7.91
C TYR A 157 -2.99 -10.73 6.87
N THR A 158 -2.24 -11.27 5.90
CA THR A 158 -1.71 -10.47 4.79
C THR A 158 -2.84 -9.82 3.98
N LEU A 159 -3.95 -10.54 3.80
CA LEU A 159 -5.14 -10.03 3.15
C LEU A 159 -5.80 -8.93 4.00
N ALA A 160 -5.92 -9.12 5.32
CA ALA A 160 -6.40 -8.09 6.25
C ALA A 160 -5.52 -6.83 6.21
N LYS A 161 -4.19 -6.97 6.18
CA LYS A 161 -3.24 -5.84 6.03
C LYS A 161 -3.54 -5.07 4.75
N SER A 162 -3.67 -5.78 3.62
CA SER A 162 -4.00 -5.20 2.32
C SER A 162 -5.36 -4.50 2.33
N PHE A 163 -6.39 -5.11 2.92
CA PHE A 163 -7.73 -4.52 3.06
C PHE A 163 -7.72 -3.25 3.90
N PHE A 164 -7.15 -3.29 5.10
CA PHE A 164 -7.15 -2.14 6.00
C PHE A 164 -6.28 -0.99 5.47
N MET A 165 -5.17 -1.27 4.81
CA MET A 165 -4.38 -0.24 4.12
C MET A 165 -5.21 0.47 3.04
N ASP A 166 -5.91 -0.28 2.18
CA ASP A 166 -6.75 0.31 1.13
C ASP A 166 -8.00 1.02 1.71
N PHE A 167 -8.52 0.52 2.83
CA PHE A 167 -9.66 1.07 3.55
C PHE A 167 -9.33 2.35 4.35
N PHE A 168 -8.10 2.52 4.84
CA PHE A 168 -7.74 3.70 5.66
C PHE A 168 -6.91 4.76 4.92
N ARG A 169 -6.26 4.43 3.80
CA ARG A 169 -5.40 5.40 3.07
C ARG A 169 -6.10 6.67 2.58
N GLY A 170 -7.42 6.62 2.34
CA GLY A 170 -8.20 7.75 1.85
C GLY A 170 -7.75 8.25 0.47
N ASP A 171 -7.74 9.57 0.32
CA ASP A 171 -7.20 10.25 -0.87
C ASP A 171 -5.67 10.30 -0.81
N THR A 172 -4.98 10.13 -1.93
CA THR A 172 -3.52 10.16 -2.01
C THR A 172 -3.02 11.57 -2.32
N ALA A 173 -2.09 12.08 -1.53
CA ALA A 173 -1.48 13.39 -1.76
C ALA A 173 0.02 13.32 -1.44
N ASP A 174 0.83 14.03 -2.23
CA ASP A 174 2.29 14.08 -2.07
C ASP A 174 2.72 14.85 -0.83
N LYS A 175 1.85 15.74 -0.33
CA LYS A 175 2.06 16.56 0.86
C LYS A 175 0.97 16.30 1.88
N ILE A 176 1.34 16.35 3.15
CA ILE A 176 0.44 16.24 4.28
C ILE A 176 0.72 17.37 5.26
N ASP A 177 -0.34 17.94 5.80
CA ASP A 177 -0.24 18.94 6.86
C ASP A 177 0.02 18.25 8.21
N VAL A 178 0.93 18.81 9.01
CA VAL A 178 1.30 18.27 10.31
C VAL A 178 0.12 18.34 11.27
N GLU A 179 -0.72 19.37 11.20
CA GLU A 179 -1.94 19.48 12.03
C GLU A 179 -2.99 18.41 11.70
N GLY A 180 -2.91 17.80 10.50
CA GLY A 180 -3.75 16.69 10.07
C GLY A 180 -3.40 15.35 10.72
N LEU A 181 -2.22 15.23 11.35
CA LEU A 181 -1.73 14.01 12.01
C LEU A 181 -2.35 13.83 13.41
N GLN A 182 -3.68 13.71 13.45
CA GLN A 182 -4.44 13.75 14.72
C GLN A 182 -4.59 12.40 15.40
N TYR A 183 -4.67 11.31 14.63
CA TYR A 183 -5.04 10.00 15.17
C TYR A 183 -4.35 8.85 14.43
N ILE A 184 -4.22 7.73 15.14
CA ILE A 184 -3.59 6.51 14.67
C ILE A 184 -4.57 5.33 14.82
N VAL A 185 -4.64 4.50 13.78
CA VAL A 185 -5.32 3.21 13.79
C VAL A 185 -4.26 2.14 13.99
N SER A 186 -4.28 1.52 15.17
CA SER A 186 -3.40 0.41 15.52
C SER A 186 -4.11 -0.90 15.23
N ILE A 187 -3.47 -1.74 14.42
CA ILE A 187 -3.95 -3.07 14.03
C ILE A 187 -2.88 -4.05 14.47
N ALA A 188 -3.14 -4.75 15.57
CA ALA A 188 -2.21 -5.71 16.13
C ALA A 188 -2.76 -7.13 15.96
N ALA A 189 -1.87 -8.10 15.76
CA ALA A 189 -2.18 -9.51 15.86
C ALA A 189 -1.03 -10.17 16.63
N GLU A 190 -1.37 -11.05 17.57
CA GLU A 190 -0.36 -11.83 18.27
C GLU A 190 0.29 -12.83 17.30
N ASP A 191 1.57 -13.12 17.55
CA ASP A 191 2.23 -14.23 16.87
C ASP A 191 1.61 -15.54 17.37
N THR A 192 1.46 -16.53 16.48
CA THR A 192 0.95 -17.85 16.83
C THR A 192 1.94 -18.56 17.76
N ALA A 193 1.87 -18.27 19.05
CA ALA A 193 2.69 -18.86 20.10
C ALA A 193 1.93 -20.01 20.77
N GLY A 194 1.84 -21.16 20.10
CA GLY A 194 1.32 -22.38 20.70
C GLY A 194 0.91 -23.45 19.68
N GLU A 195 1.05 -24.71 20.06
CA GLU A 195 0.70 -25.94 19.31
C GLU A 195 -0.82 -26.12 19.09
N GLY A 196 -1.58 -25.03 18.95
CA GLY A 196 -3.02 -25.03 18.73
C GLY A 196 -3.39 -24.42 17.38
N ASP A 197 -4.36 -25.03 16.71
CA ASP A 197 -4.92 -24.61 15.40
C ASP A 197 -5.77 -23.31 15.47
N ALA A 198 -5.68 -22.57 16.58
CA ALA A 198 -6.48 -21.38 16.84
C ALA A 198 -5.81 -20.13 16.27
N LYS A 199 -6.42 -19.58 15.21
CA LYS A 199 -5.97 -18.34 14.57
C LYS A 199 -6.08 -17.15 15.55
N PRO A 200 -4.99 -16.39 15.82
CA PRO A 200 -5.02 -15.24 16.72
C PRO A 200 -5.99 -14.16 16.25
N ALA A 201 -6.60 -13.44 17.19
CA ALA A 201 -7.48 -12.33 16.88
C ALA A 201 -6.68 -11.11 16.36
N ILE A 202 -7.32 -10.34 15.49
CA ILE A 202 -6.83 -9.03 15.06
C ILE A 202 -7.45 -7.97 15.97
N HIS A 203 -6.61 -7.26 16.70
CA HIS A 203 -6.98 -6.18 17.60
C HIS A 203 -6.92 -4.85 16.85
N LEU A 204 -8.08 -4.25 16.58
CA LEU A 204 -8.18 -2.90 16.04
C LEU A 204 -8.46 -1.93 17.18
N ARG A 205 -7.59 -0.93 17.32
CA ARG A 205 -7.68 0.14 18.30
C ARG A 205 -7.43 1.48 17.61
N VAL A 206 -8.09 2.52 18.09
CA VAL A 206 -7.94 3.87 17.54
C VAL A 206 -7.63 4.83 18.65
N TYR A 207 -6.56 5.60 18.46
CA TYR A 207 -6.03 6.53 19.44
C TYR A 207 -5.89 7.93 18.85
N LEU A 208 -6.21 8.93 19.65
CA LEU A 208 -5.87 10.33 19.40
C LEU A 208 -4.45 10.60 19.89
N ILE A 209 -3.71 11.41 19.14
CA ILE A 209 -2.33 11.77 19.46
C ILE A 209 -2.29 13.10 20.21
N SER A 210 -1.51 13.12 21.30
CA SER A 210 -1.19 14.31 22.08
C SER A 210 0.32 14.47 22.14
N THR A 211 0.83 15.57 21.61
CA THR A 211 2.26 15.88 21.59
C THR A 211 2.63 16.77 22.78
N LYS A 212 3.60 16.32 23.58
CA LYS A 212 4.14 17.05 24.73
C LYS A 212 5.57 17.51 24.43
N ARG A 213 5.96 18.63 25.05
CA ARG A 213 7.33 19.15 24.96
C ARG A 213 8.31 18.15 25.59
N SER A 214 9.32 17.74 24.83
CA SER A 214 10.35 16.75 25.24
C SER A 214 11.72 17.38 25.54
N GLY A 215 11.94 18.64 25.15
CA GLY A 215 13.25 19.30 25.20
C GLY A 215 14.14 19.04 23.96
N GLN A 216 13.73 18.15 23.06
CA GLN A 216 14.41 17.89 21.78
C GLN A 216 13.58 18.40 20.59
N LYS A 217 14.11 18.27 19.36
CA LYS A 217 13.40 18.62 18.12
C LYS A 217 12.13 17.77 17.91
N LEU A 218 12.14 16.52 18.37
CA LEU A 218 10.99 15.60 18.27
C LEU A 218 10.16 15.64 19.56
N PRO A 219 8.83 15.84 19.49
CA PRO A 219 7.97 15.86 20.67
C PRO A 219 7.80 14.47 21.28
N ARG A 220 7.44 14.41 22.57
CA ARG A 220 6.99 13.17 23.21
C ARG A 220 5.54 12.91 22.82
N VAL A 221 5.27 11.74 22.27
CA VAL A 221 3.93 11.35 21.81
C VAL A 221 3.22 10.57 22.92
N GLU A 222 2.07 11.06 23.34
CA GLU A 222 1.12 10.37 24.21
C GLU A 222 -0.13 10.04 23.40
N VAL A 223 -0.82 8.96 23.77
CA VAL A 223 -2.01 8.49 23.06
C VAL A 223 -3.20 8.36 24.00
N GLU A 224 -4.38 8.76 23.54
CA GLU A 224 -5.64 8.63 24.25
C GLU A 224 -6.60 7.79 23.42
N GLU A 225 -7.22 6.75 24.00
CA GLU A 225 -8.12 5.89 23.24
C GLU A 225 -9.46 6.58 22.96
N ILE A 226 -9.88 6.54 21.70
CA ILE A 226 -11.10 7.21 21.23
C ILE A 226 -12.13 6.26 20.63
N GLY A 227 -11.73 5.01 20.39
CA GLY A 227 -12.55 3.98 19.76
C GLY A 227 -12.65 4.11 18.23
N PRO A 228 -13.18 3.09 17.54
CA PRO A 228 -13.74 1.88 18.13
C PRO A 228 -12.66 0.91 18.63
N ARG A 229 -13.00 0.15 19.65
CA ARG A 229 -12.23 -1.00 20.12
C ARG A 229 -12.87 -2.25 19.54
N MET A 230 -12.16 -2.99 18.69
CA MET A 230 -12.67 -4.21 18.06
C MET A 230 -11.65 -5.34 18.14
N ASP A 231 -12.07 -6.50 18.62
CA ASP A 231 -11.32 -7.75 18.47
C ASP A 231 -12.00 -8.61 17.42
N LEU A 232 -11.22 -8.97 16.40
CA LEU A 232 -11.71 -9.53 15.15
C LEU A 232 -11.08 -10.90 14.94
N ARG A 233 -11.87 -11.96 15.10
CA ARG A 233 -11.43 -13.32 14.76
C ARG A 233 -11.51 -13.54 13.26
N VAL A 234 -10.45 -14.07 12.68
CA VAL A 234 -10.39 -14.40 11.25
C VAL A 234 -11.40 -15.49 10.88
N GLY A 235 -12.12 -15.28 9.80
CA GLY A 235 -13.07 -16.21 9.21
C GLY A 235 -12.64 -16.73 7.84
N ARG A 236 -13.61 -16.89 6.93
CA ARG A 236 -13.34 -17.33 5.56
C ARG A 236 -12.62 -16.24 4.77
N MET A 237 -11.70 -16.65 3.91
CA MET A 237 -11.14 -15.82 2.86
C MET A 237 -11.50 -16.36 1.48
N ARG A 238 -11.55 -15.47 0.50
CA ARG A 238 -11.56 -15.79 -0.92
C ARG A 238 -10.45 -14.97 -1.56
N GLU A 239 -9.46 -15.66 -2.10
CA GLU A 239 -8.35 -15.04 -2.81
C GLU A 239 -8.78 -14.54 -4.19
N ALA A 240 -8.02 -13.58 -4.70
CA ALA A 240 -8.17 -13.11 -6.06
C ALA A 240 -7.65 -14.16 -7.04
N ASP A 241 -8.34 -14.30 -8.17
CA ASP A 241 -7.82 -15.05 -9.30
C ASP A 241 -6.48 -14.44 -9.77
N GLU A 242 -5.50 -15.28 -10.08
CA GLU A 242 -4.14 -14.83 -10.39
C GLU A 242 -4.09 -13.89 -11.61
N ALA A 243 -4.90 -14.17 -12.64
CA ALA A 243 -4.95 -13.33 -13.84
C ALA A 243 -5.57 -11.96 -13.52
N MET A 244 -6.67 -11.96 -12.76
CA MET A 244 -7.31 -10.71 -12.31
C MET A 244 -6.41 -9.89 -11.38
N LEU A 245 -5.68 -10.54 -10.46
CA LEU A 245 -4.76 -9.88 -9.55
C LEU A 245 -3.60 -9.24 -10.32
N LYS A 246 -3.04 -9.95 -11.31
CA LYS A 246 -1.98 -9.43 -12.18
C LYS A 246 -2.46 -8.21 -12.98
N GLU A 247 -3.70 -8.22 -13.44
CA GLU A 247 -4.30 -7.07 -14.12
C GLU A 247 -4.52 -5.89 -13.16
N ALA A 248 -5.05 -6.14 -11.96
CA ALA A 248 -5.30 -5.13 -10.94
C ALA A 248 -4.03 -4.47 -10.43
N MET A 249 -2.90 -5.19 -10.39
CA MET A 249 -1.60 -4.68 -9.94
C MET A 249 -0.76 -4.03 -11.04
N ARG A 250 -1.32 -3.88 -12.25
CA ARG A 250 -0.60 -3.26 -13.37
C ARG A 250 -0.43 -1.76 -13.15
N LYS A 251 0.82 -1.29 -13.19
CA LYS A 251 1.13 0.15 -13.17
C LYS A 251 0.81 0.82 -14.50
N ALA A 252 0.22 2.01 -14.44
CA ALA A 252 -0.01 2.85 -15.62
C ALA A 252 1.32 3.18 -16.30
N ARG A 253 1.35 3.12 -17.64
CA ARG A 253 2.53 3.49 -18.43
C ARG A 253 2.50 5.00 -18.69
N GLY A 254 3.60 5.70 -18.42
CA GLY A 254 3.77 7.11 -18.78
C GLY A 254 3.60 8.12 -17.64
N THR A 255 3.27 7.68 -16.42
CA THR A 255 3.20 8.56 -15.24
C THR A 255 4.59 8.94 -14.72
N GLU A 256 5.58 8.05 -14.89
CA GLU A 256 6.98 8.29 -14.54
C GLU A 256 7.83 8.37 -15.81
N GLU A 257 8.66 9.41 -15.92
CA GLU A 257 9.64 9.51 -16.99
C GLU A 257 10.67 8.39 -16.84
N LYS A 258 10.75 7.53 -17.86
CA LYS A 258 11.77 6.47 -17.88
C LYS A 258 13.14 7.13 -17.94
N THR A 259 13.98 6.83 -16.96
CA THR A 259 15.39 7.23 -16.99
C THR A 259 16.04 6.58 -18.21
N LYS A 260 16.49 7.41 -19.15
CA LYS A 260 17.22 6.95 -20.32
C LYS A 260 18.67 6.73 -19.88
N LYS A 261 19.23 5.56 -20.17
CA LYS A 261 20.62 5.23 -19.83
C LYS A 261 21.54 6.35 -20.35
N ASN A 262 22.48 6.79 -19.52
CA ASN A 262 23.46 7.84 -19.81
C ASN A 262 22.87 9.24 -20.06
N VAL A 263 21.59 9.49 -19.77
CA VAL A 263 20.99 10.82 -19.84
C VAL A 263 20.41 11.16 -18.46
N SER A 264 20.88 12.25 -17.87
CA SER A 264 20.37 12.81 -16.62
C SER A 264 19.88 14.23 -16.84
N MET A 265 18.99 14.71 -15.96
CA MET A 265 18.57 16.11 -15.92
C MET A 265 19.23 16.77 -14.70
N ASP A 266 19.87 17.91 -14.89
CA ASP A 266 20.41 18.71 -13.78
C ASP A 266 19.26 19.39 -13.00
N SER A 267 19.55 19.84 -11.78
CA SER A 267 18.70 20.70 -10.94
C SER A 267 18.17 21.94 -11.66
N MET A 268 18.90 22.46 -12.66
CA MET A 268 18.47 23.58 -13.51
C MET A 268 17.58 23.16 -14.69
N GLY A 269 17.35 21.86 -14.90
CA GLY A 269 16.54 21.31 -15.99
C GLY A 269 17.32 20.93 -17.26
N ASP A 270 18.65 21.13 -17.27
CA ASP A 270 19.49 20.81 -18.42
C ASP A 270 19.70 19.31 -18.61
N LYS A 271 19.65 18.84 -19.86
CA LYS A 271 19.89 17.43 -20.19
C LYS A 271 21.38 17.16 -20.36
N LEU A 272 21.95 16.39 -19.44
CA LEU A 272 23.34 15.96 -19.45
C LEU A 272 23.46 14.55 -20.03
N GLY A 273 24.36 14.38 -21.00
CA GLY A 273 24.73 13.08 -21.56
C GLY A 273 26.06 12.60 -20.98
N ARG A 274 26.09 11.43 -20.33
CA ARG A 274 27.33 10.85 -19.80
C ARG A 274 28.00 9.98 -20.86
N VAL A 275 29.17 10.41 -21.31
CA VAL A 275 30.03 9.61 -22.20
C VAL A 275 31.00 8.81 -21.34
N HIS A 276 30.92 7.49 -21.41
CA HIS A 276 31.87 6.60 -20.75
C HIS A 276 33.01 6.28 -21.73
N LEU A 277 34.12 6.99 -21.59
CA LEU A 277 35.35 6.65 -22.29
C LEU A 277 35.89 5.33 -21.74
N GLY A 278 36.23 4.39 -22.63
CA GLY A 278 36.93 3.17 -22.24
C GLY A 278 38.32 3.48 -21.71
N LYS A 279 38.91 2.54 -20.97
CA LYS A 279 40.32 2.64 -20.56
C LYS A 279 41.19 2.59 -21.82
N GLN A 280 41.91 3.66 -22.12
CA GLN A 280 42.82 3.71 -23.26
C GLN A 280 44.10 2.95 -22.92
N ASP A 281 44.34 1.85 -23.62
CA ASP A 281 45.60 1.10 -23.51
C ASP A 281 46.59 1.60 -24.58
N LEU A 282 47.68 2.22 -24.11
CA LEU A 282 48.73 2.77 -24.97
C LEU A 282 49.89 1.80 -25.18
N SER A 283 49.87 0.61 -24.56
CA SER A 283 50.94 -0.39 -24.74
C SER A 283 51.05 -0.88 -26.18
N GLN A 284 49.94 -0.86 -26.93
CA GLN A 284 49.90 -1.23 -28.34
C GLN A 284 50.34 -0.07 -29.27
N MET A 285 50.54 1.13 -28.72
CA MET A 285 50.94 2.29 -29.51
C MET A 285 52.45 2.25 -29.77
N GLN A 286 52.85 1.64 -30.89
CA GLN A 286 54.23 1.71 -31.34
C GLN A 286 54.54 3.11 -31.86
N THR A 287 55.43 3.83 -31.18
CA THR A 287 55.91 5.13 -31.64
C THR A 287 56.79 4.98 -32.87
N ARG A 288 56.84 6.03 -33.70
CA ARG A 288 57.72 6.06 -34.87
C ARG A 288 59.17 5.94 -34.40
N LYS A 289 59.86 4.88 -34.81
CA LYS A 289 61.28 4.63 -34.52
C LYS A 289 62.16 5.59 -35.34
N MET A 290 62.23 6.85 -34.91
CA MET A 290 63.10 7.86 -35.51
C MET A 290 64.56 7.41 -35.44
N LYS A 291 65.38 7.87 -36.40
CA LYS A 291 66.78 7.45 -36.50
C LYS A 291 67.57 7.76 -35.22
N GLY A 292 67.30 8.87 -34.54
CA GLY A 292 67.96 9.26 -33.29
C GLY A 292 67.51 8.52 -32.03
N LEU A 293 66.46 7.70 -32.09
CA LEU A 293 65.98 6.87 -30.96
C LEU A 293 66.45 5.41 -31.08
N LYS A 294 67.10 5.05 -32.19
CA LYS A 294 67.68 3.72 -32.36
C LYS A 294 69.05 3.74 -31.69
N ARG A 295 69.27 2.85 -30.72
CA ARG A 295 70.61 2.60 -30.15
C ARG A 295 71.56 2.33 -31.31
N SER A 296 72.66 3.06 -31.36
CA SER A 296 73.75 2.72 -32.27
C SER A 296 74.43 1.44 -31.77
N ARG A 297 75.15 0.72 -32.63
CA ARG A 297 75.87 -0.50 -32.22
C ARG A 297 76.91 -0.21 -31.13
N ASP A 298 77.40 1.02 -31.06
CA ASP A 298 78.40 1.43 -30.09
C ASP A 298 77.79 1.64 -28.69
N ASP A 299 76.55 2.14 -28.61
CA ASP A 299 75.85 2.35 -27.32
C ASP A 299 75.36 1.05 -26.66
N ALA A 300 75.29 -0.05 -27.42
CA ALA A 300 74.86 -1.36 -26.89
C ALA A 300 75.99 -2.10 -26.18
N ALA A 301 77.24 -1.82 -26.54
CA ALA A 301 78.41 -2.43 -25.90
C ALA A 301 78.71 -1.82 -24.53
N GLU A 302 78.37 -0.55 -24.29
CA GLU A 302 78.58 0.10 -22.98
C GLU A 302 77.48 -0.21 -21.95
N ALA A 303 76.33 -0.75 -22.37
CA ALA A 303 75.19 -0.99 -21.48
C ALA A 303 75.14 -2.41 -20.89
N ASP A 304 75.84 -3.38 -21.46
CA ASP A 304 75.88 -4.77 -20.95
C ASP A 304 76.89 -4.95 -19.80
N ASP A 305 77.78 -3.98 -19.56
CA ASP A 305 78.80 -4.04 -18.49
C ASP A 305 78.37 -3.36 -17.18
N VAL A 306 77.15 -2.82 -17.11
CA VAL A 306 76.64 -2.16 -15.90
C VAL A 306 75.16 -2.49 -15.71
N VAL A 307 74.82 -3.64 -15.11
CA VAL A 307 73.84 -3.83 -14.00
C VAL A 307 73.80 -5.33 -13.63
N GLU A 308 74.64 -5.75 -12.70
CA GLU A 308 74.39 -6.92 -11.84
C GLU A 308 74.20 -6.40 -10.40
N VAL A 309 73.06 -5.73 -10.12
CA VAL A 309 72.68 -5.34 -8.75
C VAL A 309 71.14 -5.37 -8.57
N ASP A 310 70.72 -6.36 -7.78
CA ASP A 310 69.60 -6.36 -6.82
C ASP A 310 68.15 -6.24 -7.33
N ASP A 311 67.54 -7.40 -7.60
CA ASP A 311 66.07 -7.55 -7.62
C ASP A 311 65.58 -7.81 -6.17
N SER A 312 65.64 -6.76 -5.34
CA SER A 312 65.00 -6.76 -4.03
C SER A 312 63.92 -5.66 -3.92
N LYS A 313 62.68 -6.14 -3.79
CA LYS A 313 61.54 -5.50 -3.12
C LYS A 313 61.13 -4.09 -3.61
N ARG A 314 59.98 -4.05 -4.29
CA ARG A 314 59.01 -2.96 -4.05
C ARG A 314 57.60 -3.49 -3.86
N ALA A 315 57.26 -3.64 -2.58
CA ALA A 315 55.89 -3.74 -2.08
C ALA A 315 55.05 -2.55 -2.58
N LYS A 316 53.85 -2.84 -3.09
CA LYS A 316 52.83 -1.84 -3.33
C LYS A 316 52.14 -1.50 -2.01
N LYS A 317 52.16 -0.21 -1.70
CA LYS A 317 51.10 0.47 -0.95
C LYS A 317 50.13 1.07 -1.96
#